data_AF-A0A2A5J378-F1
#
_entry.id   AF-A0A2A5J378-F1
#
_cell.length_a   1.000
_cell.length_b   1.000
_cell.length_c   1.000
_cell.angle_alpha   90.00
_cell.angle_beta   90.00
_cell.angle_gamma   90.00
#
_symmetry.space_group_name_H-M   'P 1'
#
loop_
_entity.id
_entity.type
_entity.pdbx_description
1 polymer ?
#
loop_
_entity_poly.entity_id
_entity_poly.type
_entity_poly.pdbx_seq_one_letter_code
_entity_poly.pdbx_strand_id
1 'polypeptide(L)'
;MNSPVESANVPENAATPPARPQNGRAPGSKNSAMQDRAVRTREAIIAVAARHFDTDGYGHTSINTISATGKFAKGAIYYHFPSKEAIAQHLISDWNRTLDDTVSEALASGSSSTAGEKLAAIFTSLARRIAEDTNVRAGMKLTLEPTVGSAAGFAHWVDVVNDIIGTAIAAGEITNTLTTHRLAWNLCAGTLGAVNASAVLHENFDLTTRIDDVLTIHLSATH
;
A
#
# COMPACT_ATOMS: atom_id res chain seq x y z
N MET A 1 80.79 50.50 -20.77
CA MET A 1 81.93 50.82 -19.90
C MET A 1 81.45 50.84 -18.46
N ASN A 2 81.92 49.85 -17.69
CA ASN A 2 82.14 49.79 -16.24
C ASN A 2 81.14 50.46 -15.25
N SER A 3 80.44 49.57 -14.53
CA SER A 3 80.11 49.51 -13.09
C SER A 3 81.25 50.00 -12.15
N PRO A 4 81.14 50.12 -10.79
CA PRO A 4 80.31 49.26 -9.89
C PRO A 4 79.88 49.77 -8.45
N VAL A 5 78.95 49.03 -7.80
CA VAL A 5 78.98 48.48 -6.39
C VAL A 5 78.86 49.47 -5.19
N GLU A 6 78.23 49.26 -4.00
CA GLU A 6 77.79 48.14 -3.14
C GLU A 6 76.73 48.70 -2.12
N SER A 7 75.54 48.11 -1.90
CA SER A 7 75.13 47.15 -0.84
C SER A 7 74.57 47.71 0.49
N ALA A 8 73.42 47.17 0.91
CA ALA A 8 73.20 46.56 2.24
C ALA A 8 71.83 45.83 2.38
N ASN A 9 71.89 44.50 2.59
CA ASN A 9 71.06 43.58 3.40
C ASN A 9 69.49 43.54 3.41
N VAL A 10 68.91 42.48 2.80
CA VAL A 10 68.19 41.26 3.33
C VAL A 10 67.55 41.32 4.77
N PRO A 11 66.42 40.65 5.15
CA PRO A 11 65.74 39.47 4.55
C PRO A 11 64.19 39.45 4.39
N GLU A 12 63.78 38.52 3.52
CA GLU A 12 62.65 37.57 3.53
C GLU A 12 61.81 37.40 4.82
N ASN A 13 60.47 37.52 4.73
CA ASN A 13 59.55 36.55 5.34
C ASN A 13 58.14 36.62 4.70
N ALA A 14 57.61 35.45 4.37
CA ALA A 14 56.31 35.21 3.77
C ALA A 14 55.17 35.29 4.81
N ALA A 15 54.04 35.87 4.42
CA ALA A 15 52.77 35.73 5.15
C ALA A 15 51.59 35.71 4.17
N THR A 16 51.06 34.50 3.97
CA THR A 16 49.82 34.20 3.23
C THR A 16 48.60 34.69 4.03
N PRO A 17 47.58 35.34 3.42
CA PRO A 17 46.39 35.77 4.16
C PRO A 17 45.47 34.58 4.51
N PRO A 18 44.72 34.62 5.63
CA PRO A 18 43.85 33.52 6.02
C PRO A 18 42.62 33.46 5.10
N ALA A 19 42.33 32.25 4.61
CA ALA A 19 41.13 31.95 3.84
C ALA A 19 39.87 32.15 4.69
N ARG A 20 38.93 32.95 4.16
CA ARG A 20 37.57 33.12 4.69
C ARG A 20 36.80 31.80 4.53
N PRO A 21 36.11 31.27 5.55
CA PRO A 21 35.32 30.06 5.37
C PRO A 21 34.13 30.37 4.45
N GLN A 22 34.19 29.86 3.22
CA GLN A 22 33.04 29.83 2.33
C GLN A 22 32.07 28.76 2.83
N ASN A 23 31.08 29.16 3.63
CA ASN A 23 29.90 28.35 3.89
C ASN A 23 29.05 28.26 2.60
N GLY A 24 29.50 27.43 1.66
CA GLY A 24 28.73 27.04 0.49
C GLY A 24 27.64 26.04 0.90
N ARG A 25 26.41 26.53 1.09
CA ARG A 25 25.24 25.67 1.27
C ARG A 25 24.94 24.97 -0.06
N ALA A 26 25.01 23.64 -0.06
CA ALA A 26 24.79 22.80 -1.25
C ALA A 26 23.38 23.02 -1.87
N PRO A 27 23.26 23.22 -3.19
CA PRO A 27 21.99 23.48 -3.88
C PRO A 27 20.94 22.34 -3.79
N GLY A 28 21.33 21.12 -3.40
CA GLY A 28 20.42 19.95 -3.35
C GLY A 28 19.53 19.85 -2.10
N SER A 29 19.83 20.59 -1.03
CA SER A 29 19.14 20.42 0.27
C SER A 29 17.69 20.95 0.27
N LYS A 30 17.41 22.02 -0.47
CA LYS A 30 16.05 22.62 -0.50
C LYS A 30 15.07 21.82 -1.34
N ASN A 31 15.52 21.24 -2.46
CA ASN A 31 14.67 20.43 -3.34
C ASN A 31 14.29 19.09 -2.68
N SER A 32 15.24 18.42 -2.02
CA SER A 32 14.96 17.20 -1.25
C SER A 32 13.96 17.46 -0.13
N ALA A 33 14.16 18.51 0.68
CA ALA A 33 13.25 18.84 1.77
C ALA A 33 11.83 19.23 1.29
N MET A 34 11.72 19.87 0.13
CA MET A 34 10.42 20.18 -0.48
C MET A 34 9.73 18.93 -1.01
N GLN A 35 10.49 18.00 -1.62
CA GLN A 35 9.99 16.72 -2.08
C GLN A 35 9.51 15.83 -0.92
N ASP A 36 10.27 15.76 0.17
CA ASP A 36 9.89 15.02 1.38
C ASP A 36 8.59 15.58 1.98
N ARG A 37 8.44 16.91 1.99
CA ARG A 37 7.20 17.55 2.44
C ARG A 37 6.02 17.25 1.52
N ALA A 38 6.23 17.23 0.21
CA ALA A 38 5.20 16.89 -0.77
C ALA A 38 4.74 15.43 -0.61
N VAL A 39 5.66 14.49 -0.41
CA VAL A 39 5.36 13.07 -0.13
C VAL A 39 4.54 12.94 1.14
N ARG A 40 5.00 13.53 2.25
CA ARG A 40 4.27 13.48 3.54
C ARG A 40 2.87 14.09 3.45
N THR A 41 2.72 15.18 2.71
CA THR A 41 1.40 15.82 2.53
C THR A 41 0.47 14.92 1.72
N ARG A 42 0.99 14.30 0.64
CA ARG A 42 0.26 13.34 -0.18
C ARG A 42 -0.21 12.14 0.65
N GLU A 43 0.68 11.54 1.44
CA GLU A 43 0.37 10.42 2.34
C GLU A 43 -0.67 10.80 3.40
N ALA A 44 -0.56 12.00 3.98
CA ALA A 44 -1.52 12.47 4.97
C ALA A 44 -2.93 12.68 4.37
N ILE A 45 -3.02 13.16 3.12
CA ILE A 45 -4.28 13.28 2.39
C ILE A 45 -4.89 11.89 2.17
N ILE A 46 -4.10 10.92 1.70
CA ILE A 46 -4.55 9.54 1.49
C ILE A 46 -5.08 8.95 2.80
N ALA A 47 -4.33 9.08 3.89
CA ALA A 47 -4.72 8.52 5.18
C ALA A 47 -6.03 9.13 5.73
N VAL A 48 -6.25 10.44 5.54
CA VAL A 48 -7.52 11.08 5.92
C VAL A 48 -8.66 10.58 5.04
N ALA A 49 -8.45 10.49 3.72
CA ALA A 49 -9.46 10.01 2.78
C ALA A 49 -9.82 8.54 3.03
N ALA A 50 -8.82 7.68 3.26
CA ALA A 50 -9.01 6.26 3.56
C ALA A 50 -9.90 6.05 4.78
N ARG A 51 -9.68 6.81 5.86
CA ARG A 51 -10.56 6.75 7.04
C ARG A 51 -12.01 7.05 6.69
N HIS A 52 -12.26 8.13 5.96
CA HIS A 52 -13.63 8.49 5.56
C HIS A 52 -14.24 7.48 4.59
N PHE A 53 -13.48 6.96 3.63
CA PHE A 53 -13.97 5.90 2.73
C PHE A 53 -14.26 4.60 3.47
N ASP A 54 -13.45 4.25 4.47
CA ASP A 54 -13.63 3.06 5.31
C ASP A 54 -14.87 3.15 6.21
N THR A 55 -15.13 4.31 6.80
CA THR A 55 -16.22 4.52 7.77
C THR A 55 -17.52 5.03 7.16
N ASP A 56 -17.44 6.06 6.33
CA ASP A 56 -18.62 6.80 5.83
C ASP A 56 -19.02 6.32 4.43
N GLY A 57 -18.12 5.62 3.75
CA GLY A 57 -18.24 5.18 2.37
C GLY A 57 -17.83 6.26 1.36
N TYR A 58 -17.59 5.83 0.13
CA TYR A 58 -17.15 6.72 -0.96
C TYR A 58 -18.17 7.80 -1.29
N GLY A 59 -19.46 7.43 -1.38
CA GLY A 59 -20.55 8.32 -1.75
C GLY A 59 -20.74 9.50 -0.78
N HIS A 60 -20.58 9.27 0.53
CA HIS A 60 -20.76 10.30 1.57
C HIS A 60 -19.49 11.12 1.84
N THR A 61 -18.35 10.71 1.29
CA THR A 61 -17.09 11.43 1.47
C THR A 61 -16.90 12.48 0.38
N SER A 62 -16.52 13.70 0.77
CA SER A 62 -16.23 14.80 -0.17
C SER A 62 -14.81 15.35 0.02
N ILE A 63 -14.28 16.02 -1.01
CA ILE A 63 -13.01 16.76 -0.89
C ILE A 63 -13.09 17.83 0.19
N ASN A 64 -14.27 18.42 0.43
CA ASN A 64 -14.49 19.38 1.51
C ASN A 64 -14.34 18.72 2.88
N THR A 65 -14.91 17.53 3.05
CA THR A 65 -14.78 16.73 4.29
C THR A 65 -13.31 16.40 4.55
N ILE A 66 -12.60 15.88 3.54
CA ILE A 66 -11.17 15.54 3.64
C ILE A 66 -10.33 16.78 3.97
N SER A 67 -10.60 17.91 3.32
CA SER A 67 -9.96 19.20 3.57
C SER A 67 -10.17 19.69 5.00
N ALA A 68 -11.41 19.62 5.50
CA ALA A 68 -11.75 20.06 6.84
C ALA A 68 -11.10 19.15 7.92
N THR A 69 -11.25 17.83 7.80
CA THR A 69 -10.72 16.86 8.77
C THR A 69 -9.18 16.88 8.80
N GLY A 70 -8.55 16.92 7.62
CA GLY A 70 -7.10 16.92 7.49
C GLY A 70 -6.43 18.28 7.65
N LYS A 71 -7.22 19.36 7.78
CA LYS A 71 -6.75 20.76 7.80
C LYS A 71 -5.88 21.11 6.59
N PHE A 72 -6.19 20.53 5.43
CA PHE A 72 -5.52 20.82 4.17
C PHE A 72 -6.24 21.92 3.42
N ALA A 73 -5.50 22.83 2.78
CA ALA A 73 -6.09 23.71 1.79
C ALA A 73 -6.60 22.88 0.59
N LYS A 74 -7.79 23.18 0.05
CA LYS A 74 -8.33 22.47 -1.12
C LYS A 74 -7.35 22.47 -2.30
N GLY A 75 -6.69 23.61 -2.55
CA GLY A 75 -5.66 23.72 -3.58
C GLY A 75 -4.48 22.77 -3.39
N ALA A 76 -4.11 22.47 -2.13
CA ALA A 76 -3.07 21.49 -1.84
C ALA A 76 -3.53 20.05 -2.13
N ILE A 77 -4.80 19.73 -1.86
CA ILE A 77 -5.39 18.43 -2.24
C ILE A 77 -5.39 18.29 -3.76
N TYR A 78 -5.91 19.28 -4.49
CA TYR A 78 -5.98 19.26 -5.95
C TYR A 78 -4.61 19.24 -6.63
N TYR A 79 -3.58 19.79 -5.98
CA TYR A 79 -2.20 19.69 -6.44
C TYR A 79 -1.69 18.24 -6.45
N HIS A 80 -2.05 17.43 -5.44
CA HIS A 80 -1.61 16.04 -5.34
C HIS A 80 -2.55 15.04 -6.03
N PHE A 81 -3.85 15.34 -6.05
CA PHE A 81 -4.88 14.48 -6.59
C PHE A 81 -5.89 15.31 -7.38
N PRO A 82 -6.02 15.10 -8.70
CA PRO A 82 -6.91 15.91 -9.52
C PRO A 82 -8.39 15.74 -9.16
N SER A 83 -8.77 14.65 -8.49
CA SER A 83 -10.14 14.37 -8.08
C SER A 83 -10.23 13.44 -6.87
N LYS A 84 -11.45 13.26 -6.34
CA LYS A 84 -11.74 12.28 -5.27
C LYS A 84 -11.51 10.86 -5.76
N GLU A 85 -11.89 10.59 -7.00
CA GLU A 85 -11.70 9.33 -7.71
C GLU A 85 -10.21 8.98 -7.78
N ALA A 86 -9.33 9.94 -8.05
CA ALA A 86 -7.88 9.70 -8.11
C ALA A 86 -7.29 9.24 -6.76
N ILE A 87 -7.85 9.71 -5.64
CA ILE A 87 -7.46 9.23 -4.30
C ILE A 87 -7.94 7.79 -4.10
N ALA A 88 -9.19 7.51 -4.46
CA ALA A 88 -9.75 6.17 -4.36
C ALA A 88 -9.01 5.15 -5.25
N GLN A 89 -8.65 5.51 -6.49
CA GLN A 89 -7.84 4.66 -7.37
C GLN A 89 -6.46 4.36 -6.80
N HIS A 90 -5.86 5.32 -6.10
CA HIS A 90 -4.60 5.09 -5.40
C HIS A 90 -4.74 4.03 -4.30
N LEU A 91 -5.82 4.11 -3.50
CA LEU A 91 -6.12 3.12 -2.46
C LEU A 91 -6.41 1.73 -3.05
N ILE A 92 -7.16 1.64 -4.15
CA ILE A 92 -7.39 0.38 -4.87
C ILE A 92 -6.06 -0.21 -5.36
N SER A 93 -5.17 0.63 -5.88
CA SER A 93 -3.83 0.19 -6.33
C SER A 93 -2.97 -0.31 -5.17
N ASP A 94 -3.07 0.32 -4.00
CA ASP A 94 -2.39 -0.12 -2.77
C ASP A 94 -2.92 -1.47 -2.27
N TRP A 95 -4.24 -1.68 -2.36
CA TRP A 95 -4.85 -2.98 -2.10
C TRP A 95 -4.32 -4.07 -3.05
N ASN A 96 -4.37 -3.83 -4.37
CA ASN A 96 -3.90 -4.80 -5.35
C ASN A 96 -2.42 -5.17 -5.15
N ARG A 97 -1.57 -4.18 -4.90
CA ARG A 97 -0.15 -4.43 -4.59
C ARG A 97 0.00 -5.26 -3.32
N THR A 98 -0.76 -4.95 -2.28
CA THR A 98 -0.74 -5.71 -1.02
C THR A 98 -1.15 -7.16 -1.23
N LEU A 99 -2.15 -7.41 -2.06
CA LEU A 99 -2.59 -8.74 -2.46
C LEU A 99 -1.47 -9.49 -3.20
N ASP A 100 -0.90 -8.88 -4.24
CA ASP A 100 0.13 -9.48 -5.09
C ASP A 100 1.40 -9.82 -4.27
N ASP A 101 1.81 -8.92 -3.38
CA ASP A 101 2.94 -9.11 -2.46
C ASP A 101 2.66 -10.28 -1.51
N THR A 102 1.46 -10.33 -0.92
CA THR A 102 1.07 -11.38 0.03
C THR A 102 1.03 -12.77 -0.62
N VAL A 103 0.54 -12.84 -1.86
CA VAL A 103 0.53 -14.09 -2.64
C VAL A 103 1.95 -14.50 -2.99
N SER A 104 2.78 -13.56 -3.45
CA SER A 104 4.19 -13.83 -3.78
C SER A 104 4.97 -14.35 -2.58
N GLU A 105 4.77 -13.76 -1.39
CA GLU A 105 5.36 -14.21 -0.13
C GLU A 105 4.94 -15.65 0.22
N ALA A 106 3.66 -15.99 0.08
CA ALA A 106 3.12 -17.32 0.39
C ALA A 106 3.53 -18.39 -0.63
N LEU A 107 3.73 -18.03 -1.90
CA LEU A 107 4.25 -18.95 -2.91
C LEU A 107 5.75 -19.21 -2.74
N ALA A 108 6.49 -18.25 -2.17
CA ALA A 108 7.92 -18.38 -1.90
C ALA A 108 8.23 -19.20 -0.62
N SER A 109 7.29 -19.34 0.32
CA SER A 109 7.53 -19.87 1.67
C SER A 109 7.72 -21.40 1.80
N GLY A 110 7.86 -22.13 0.69
CA GLY A 110 8.37 -23.50 0.69
C GLY A 110 7.71 -24.42 -0.34
N SER A 111 8.52 -25.21 -1.05
CA SER A 111 8.07 -26.14 -2.10
C SER A 111 7.23 -27.32 -1.60
N SER A 112 7.06 -27.48 -0.28
CA SER A 112 6.35 -28.61 0.34
C SER A 112 5.01 -28.24 0.98
N SER A 113 4.59 -26.98 0.94
CA SER A 113 3.26 -26.59 1.46
C SER A 113 2.16 -26.92 0.45
N THR A 114 1.11 -27.54 0.95
CA THR A 114 -0.13 -27.80 0.21
C THR A 114 -0.81 -26.48 -0.19
N ALA A 115 -1.68 -26.53 -1.20
CA ALA A 115 -2.45 -25.37 -1.61
C ALA A 115 -3.40 -24.86 -0.52
N GLY A 116 -3.94 -25.75 0.31
CA GLY A 116 -4.76 -25.38 1.46
C GLY A 116 -3.97 -24.53 2.46
N GLU A 117 -2.75 -24.94 2.80
CA GLU A 117 -1.85 -24.18 3.68
C GLU A 117 -1.47 -22.82 3.08
N LYS A 118 -1.22 -22.76 1.76
CA LYS A 118 -0.93 -21.49 1.06
C LYS A 118 -2.12 -20.54 1.09
N LEU A 119 -3.33 -21.04 0.81
CA LEU A 119 -4.56 -20.26 0.88
C LEU A 119 -4.79 -19.74 2.30
N ALA A 120 -4.69 -20.60 3.31
CA ALA A 120 -4.79 -20.19 4.71
C ALA A 120 -3.78 -19.07 5.04
N ALA A 121 -2.49 -19.26 4.71
CA ALA A 121 -1.45 -18.28 4.96
C ALA A 121 -1.72 -16.92 4.27
N ILE A 122 -2.17 -16.93 3.01
CA ILE A 122 -2.53 -15.71 2.27
C ILE A 122 -3.66 -14.99 2.98
N PHE A 123 -4.75 -15.70 3.25
CA PHE A 123 -5.95 -15.11 3.81
C PHE A 123 -5.75 -14.66 5.27
N THR A 124 -4.97 -15.36 6.09
CA THR A 124 -4.53 -14.89 7.41
C THR A 124 -3.67 -13.62 7.31
N SER A 125 -2.73 -13.56 6.37
CA SER A 125 -1.88 -12.39 6.17
C SER A 125 -2.71 -11.19 5.70
N LEU A 126 -3.63 -11.39 4.74
CA LEU A 126 -4.56 -10.36 4.29
C LEU A 126 -5.46 -9.90 5.42
N ALA A 127 -6.01 -10.82 6.22
CA ALA A 127 -6.86 -10.48 7.36
C ALA A 127 -6.15 -9.55 8.35
N ARG A 128 -4.89 -9.86 8.70
CA ARG A 128 -4.04 -9.01 9.54
C ARG A 128 -3.80 -7.63 8.90
N ARG A 129 -3.38 -7.60 7.63
CA ARG A 129 -3.10 -6.34 6.91
C ARG A 129 -4.35 -5.46 6.79
N ILE A 130 -5.51 -6.07 6.52
CA ILE A 130 -6.80 -5.38 6.48
C ILE A 130 -7.19 -4.86 7.87
N ALA A 131 -6.92 -5.58 8.95
CA ALA A 131 -7.23 -5.11 10.31
C ALA A 131 -6.33 -3.93 10.72
N GLU A 132 -5.04 -4.01 10.41
CA GLU A 132 -4.02 -3.05 10.87
C GLU A 132 -3.91 -1.80 10.01
N ASP A 133 -4.16 -1.90 8.69
CA ASP A 133 -3.97 -0.82 7.74
C ASP A 133 -5.31 -0.34 7.13
N THR A 134 -5.69 0.88 7.52
CA THR A 134 -6.91 1.53 7.02
C THR A 134 -6.86 1.82 5.53
N ASN A 135 -5.69 2.10 4.95
CA ASN A 135 -5.56 2.36 3.53
C ASN A 135 -5.84 1.08 2.72
N VAL A 136 -5.25 -0.04 3.15
CA VAL A 136 -5.49 -1.37 2.55
C VAL A 136 -6.95 -1.75 2.66
N ARG A 137 -7.55 -1.59 3.84
CA ARG A 137 -8.97 -1.89 4.07
C ARG A 137 -9.91 -1.03 3.22
N ALA A 138 -9.67 0.29 3.16
CA ALA A 138 -10.44 1.19 2.31
C ALA A 138 -10.28 0.83 0.83
N GLY A 139 -9.06 0.53 0.38
CA GLY A 139 -8.76 0.09 -0.99
C GLY A 139 -9.55 -1.16 -1.39
N MET A 140 -9.57 -2.17 -0.51
CA MET A 140 -10.36 -3.38 -0.70
C MET A 140 -11.86 -3.07 -0.78
N LYS A 141 -12.41 -2.24 0.12
CA LYS A 141 -13.83 -1.86 0.07
C LYS A 141 -14.22 -1.16 -1.23
N LEU A 142 -13.32 -0.33 -1.76
CA LEU A 142 -13.53 0.45 -2.98
C LEU A 142 -13.53 -0.42 -4.26
N THR A 143 -13.07 -1.67 -4.23
CA THR A 143 -13.04 -2.52 -5.45
C THR A 143 -14.45 -2.83 -5.99
N LEU A 144 -15.47 -2.81 -5.13
CA LEU A 144 -16.88 -2.99 -5.50
C LEU A 144 -17.71 -1.71 -5.43
N GLU A 145 -17.10 -0.54 -5.18
CA GLU A 145 -17.81 0.73 -5.19
C GLU A 145 -18.23 1.08 -6.63
N PRO A 146 -19.53 1.17 -6.99
CA PRO A 146 -19.96 1.29 -8.39
C PRO A 146 -19.43 2.52 -9.14
N THR A 147 -19.09 3.58 -8.40
CA THR A 147 -18.69 4.87 -8.96
C THR A 147 -17.19 5.02 -9.20
N VAL A 148 -16.37 4.14 -8.62
CA VAL A 148 -14.90 4.21 -8.74
C VAL A 148 -14.23 2.84 -8.84
N GLY A 149 -14.82 1.80 -8.25
CA GLY A 149 -14.45 0.42 -8.50
C GLY A 149 -14.79 0.03 -9.94
N SER A 150 -13.83 -0.54 -10.66
CA SER A 150 -14.01 -1.01 -12.03
C SER A 150 -14.58 -2.44 -12.12
N ALA A 151 -14.96 -3.04 -10.99
CA ALA A 151 -15.08 -4.49 -10.76
C ALA A 151 -13.78 -5.28 -11.03
N ALA A 152 -12.85 -4.76 -11.83
CA ALA A 152 -11.58 -5.39 -12.16
C ALA A 152 -10.68 -5.62 -10.94
N GLY A 153 -10.73 -4.74 -9.92
CA GLY A 153 -9.98 -4.97 -8.67
C GLY A 153 -10.49 -6.19 -7.88
N PHE A 154 -11.81 -6.38 -7.85
CA PHE A 154 -12.40 -7.57 -7.22
C PHE A 154 -12.18 -8.82 -8.09
N ALA A 155 -12.32 -8.71 -9.41
CA ALA A 155 -12.02 -9.78 -10.35
C ALA A 155 -10.56 -10.23 -10.24
N HIS A 156 -9.60 -9.31 -10.18
CA HIS A 156 -8.18 -9.59 -9.96
C HIS A 156 -7.95 -10.43 -8.70
N TRP A 157 -8.61 -10.06 -7.60
CA TRP A 157 -8.51 -10.85 -6.37
C TRP A 157 -9.06 -12.27 -6.52
N VAL A 158 -10.22 -12.42 -7.16
CA VAL A 158 -10.81 -13.73 -7.45
C VAL A 158 -9.89 -14.56 -8.36
N ASP A 159 -9.31 -13.95 -9.38
CA ASP A 159 -8.42 -14.61 -10.35
C ASP A 159 -7.13 -15.10 -9.67
N VAL A 160 -6.51 -14.26 -8.84
CA VAL A 160 -5.32 -14.63 -8.06
C VAL A 160 -5.59 -15.83 -7.14
N VAL A 161 -6.75 -15.86 -6.47
CA VAL A 161 -7.13 -17.01 -5.61
C VAL A 161 -7.47 -18.24 -6.45
N ASN A 162 -8.12 -18.06 -7.60
CA ASN A 162 -8.42 -19.14 -8.54
C ASN A 162 -7.16 -19.81 -9.09
N ASP A 163 -6.11 -19.06 -9.40
CA ASP A 163 -4.85 -19.61 -9.93
C ASP A 163 -4.18 -20.57 -8.94
N ILE A 164 -4.24 -20.25 -7.64
CA ILE A 164 -3.71 -21.10 -6.56
C ILE A 164 -4.53 -22.39 -6.46
N ILE A 165 -5.86 -22.27 -6.47
CA ILE A 165 -6.79 -23.40 -6.44
C ILE A 165 -6.60 -24.28 -7.68
N GLY A 166 -6.44 -23.68 -8.87
CA GLY A 166 -6.22 -24.37 -10.13
C GLY A 166 -4.92 -25.19 -10.11
N THR A 167 -3.85 -24.63 -9.55
CA THR A 167 -2.58 -25.32 -9.33
C THR A 167 -2.75 -26.54 -8.42
N ALA A 168 -3.56 -26.41 -7.36
CA ALA A 168 -3.88 -27.51 -6.43
C ALA A 168 -4.63 -28.66 -7.11
N ILE A 169 -5.62 -28.33 -7.95
CA ILE A 169 -6.39 -29.31 -8.71
C ILE A 169 -5.47 -30.05 -9.69
N ALA A 170 -4.61 -29.32 -10.40
CA ALA A 170 -3.67 -29.90 -11.34
C ALA A 170 -2.65 -30.84 -10.67
N ALA A 171 -2.27 -30.53 -9.43
CA ALA A 171 -1.41 -31.37 -8.59
C ALA A 171 -2.15 -32.57 -7.96
N GLY A 172 -3.48 -32.64 -8.07
CA GLY A 172 -4.30 -33.68 -7.45
C GLY A 172 -4.48 -33.52 -5.93
N GLU A 173 -4.14 -32.35 -5.37
CA GLU A 173 -4.30 -32.04 -3.94
C GLU A 173 -5.77 -31.74 -3.58
N ILE A 174 -6.52 -31.18 -4.52
CA ILE A 174 -7.95 -30.88 -4.38
C ILE A 174 -8.73 -31.63 -5.46
N THR A 175 -9.71 -32.42 -5.05
CA THR A 175 -10.63 -33.09 -5.98
C THR A 175 -11.49 -32.05 -6.68
N ASN A 176 -11.44 -32.02 -8.01
CA ASN A 176 -12.18 -31.07 -8.85
C ASN A 176 -13.70 -31.26 -8.71
N THR A 177 -14.32 -30.55 -7.77
CA THR A 177 -15.78 -30.54 -7.57
C THR A 177 -16.38 -29.24 -8.11
N LEU A 178 -17.68 -29.24 -8.44
CA LEU A 178 -18.41 -28.02 -8.85
C LEU A 178 -18.33 -26.88 -7.79
N THR A 179 -18.02 -27.23 -6.55
CA THR A 179 -17.76 -26.32 -5.42
C THR A 179 -16.49 -25.49 -5.59
N THR A 180 -15.47 -26.03 -6.27
CA THR A 180 -14.15 -25.43 -6.39
C THR A 180 -14.14 -24.19 -7.28
N HIS A 181 -14.98 -24.14 -8.34
CA HIS A 181 -15.11 -22.96 -9.21
C HIS A 181 -15.76 -21.76 -8.50
N ARG A 182 -16.50 -21.99 -7.41
CA ARG A 182 -17.12 -20.93 -6.61
C ARG A 182 -16.32 -20.58 -5.37
N LEU A 183 -15.28 -21.37 -5.04
CA LEU A 183 -14.53 -21.22 -3.82
C LEU A 183 -13.79 -19.88 -3.75
N ALA A 184 -13.03 -19.51 -4.78
CA ALA A 184 -12.32 -18.23 -4.83
C ALA A 184 -13.29 -17.05 -4.68
N TRP A 185 -14.38 -17.06 -5.45
CA TRP A 185 -15.43 -16.04 -5.38
C TRP A 185 -16.02 -15.95 -3.98
N ASN A 186 -16.39 -17.07 -3.37
CA ASN A 186 -17.00 -17.11 -2.05
C ASN A 186 -16.03 -16.64 -0.95
N LEU A 187 -14.76 -17.00 -1.03
CA LEU A 187 -13.73 -16.54 -0.09
C LEU A 187 -13.52 -15.02 -0.18
N CYS A 188 -13.40 -14.48 -1.40
CA CYS A 188 -13.22 -13.05 -1.63
C CYS A 188 -14.47 -12.25 -1.21
N ALA A 189 -15.65 -12.67 -1.66
CA ALA A 189 -16.92 -12.03 -1.31
C ALA A 189 -17.22 -12.14 0.20
N GLY A 190 -16.94 -13.29 0.81
CA GLY A 190 -17.11 -13.53 2.24
C GLY A 190 -16.21 -12.65 3.09
N THR A 191 -14.95 -12.49 2.68
CA THR A 191 -13.99 -11.58 3.36
C THR A 191 -14.46 -10.13 3.29
N LEU A 192 -14.84 -9.66 2.11
CA LEU A 192 -15.36 -8.30 1.94
C LEU A 192 -16.66 -8.09 2.74
N GLY A 193 -17.57 -9.07 2.71
CA GLY A 193 -18.80 -9.05 3.50
C GLY A 193 -18.54 -9.00 5.01
N ALA A 194 -17.60 -9.80 5.52
CA ALA A 194 -17.22 -9.80 6.93
C ALA A 194 -16.64 -8.45 7.37
N VAL A 195 -15.77 -7.86 6.56
CA VAL A 195 -15.17 -6.55 6.83
C VAL A 195 -16.23 -5.42 6.83
N ASN A 196 -17.18 -5.47 5.90
CA ASN A 196 -18.29 -4.50 5.88
C ASN A 196 -19.25 -4.72 7.06
N ALA A 197 -19.58 -5.97 7.39
CA ALA A 197 -20.47 -6.30 8.49
C ALA A 197 -19.87 -5.92 9.86
N SER A 198 -18.57 -6.15 10.08
CA SER A 198 -17.89 -5.77 11.33
C SER A 198 -17.97 -4.27 11.60
N ALA A 199 -17.85 -3.44 10.56
CA ALA A 199 -17.99 -1.99 10.68
C ALA A 199 -19.41 -1.55 11.09
N VAL A 200 -20.44 -2.31 10.67
CA VAL A 200 -21.86 -1.99 10.94
C VAL A 200 -22.35 -2.58 12.27
N LEU A 201 -21.93 -3.81 12.59
CA LEU A 201 -22.44 -4.58 13.72
C LEU A 201 -21.64 -4.36 15.02
N HIS A 202 -20.47 -3.70 14.95
CA HIS A 202 -19.55 -3.51 16.08
C HIS A 202 -19.12 -4.83 16.76
N GLU A 203 -19.24 -5.95 16.06
CA GLU A 203 -18.77 -7.25 16.50
C GLU A 203 -17.30 -7.44 16.11
N ASN A 204 -16.51 -8.01 17.02
CA ASN A 204 -15.17 -8.51 16.72
C ASN A 204 -15.30 -9.76 15.84
N PHE A 205 -15.41 -9.54 14.53
CA PHE A 205 -15.30 -10.61 13.55
C PHE A 205 -13.83 -10.96 13.38
N ASP A 206 -13.43 -12.13 13.88
CA ASP A 206 -12.14 -12.70 13.49
C ASP A 206 -12.25 -13.24 12.07
N LEU A 207 -11.78 -12.43 11.13
CA LEU A 207 -11.72 -12.77 9.72
C LEU A 207 -10.89 -14.05 9.48
N THR A 208 -9.86 -14.28 10.31
CA THR A 208 -9.01 -15.48 10.27
C THR A 208 -9.82 -16.73 10.56
N THR A 209 -10.56 -16.74 11.69
CA THR A 209 -11.45 -17.86 12.05
C THR A 209 -12.47 -18.16 10.95
N ARG A 210 -13.02 -17.14 10.28
CA ARG A 210 -14.00 -17.35 9.19
C ARG A 210 -13.37 -17.93 7.93
N ILE A 211 -12.17 -17.51 7.60
CA ILE A 211 -11.39 -18.10 6.50
C ILE A 211 -11.10 -19.57 6.81
N ASP A 212 -10.64 -19.86 8.04
CA ASP A 212 -10.35 -21.24 8.47
C ASP A 212 -11.60 -22.11 8.44
N ASP A 213 -12.76 -21.60 8.90
CA ASP A 213 -14.04 -22.32 8.83
C ASP A 213 -14.42 -22.64 7.38
N VAL A 214 -14.33 -21.67 6.47
CA VAL A 214 -14.70 -21.84 5.05
C VAL A 214 -13.74 -22.80 4.35
N LEU A 215 -12.43 -22.66 4.58
CA LEU A 215 -11.42 -23.58 4.07
C LEU A 215 -11.63 -24.98 4.63
N THR A 216 -11.89 -25.12 5.93
CA THR A 216 -12.16 -26.41 6.57
C THR A 216 -13.40 -27.06 5.97
N ILE A 217 -14.53 -26.35 5.84
CA ILE A 217 -15.75 -26.90 5.25
C ILE A 217 -15.52 -27.37 3.81
N HIS A 218 -14.77 -26.61 3.01
CA HIS A 218 -14.56 -26.94 1.61
C HIS A 218 -13.47 -28.00 1.37
N LEU A 219 -12.46 -28.09 2.23
CA LEU A 219 -11.39 -29.08 2.12
C LEU A 219 -11.71 -30.38 2.85
N SER A 220 -12.53 -30.36 3.91
CA SER A 220 -12.97 -31.57 4.65
C SER A 220 -14.12 -32.32 3.98
N ALA A 221 -14.86 -31.68 3.06
CA ALA A 221 -15.88 -32.33 2.22
C ALA A 221 -15.29 -33.28 1.15
N THR A 222 -14.01 -33.63 1.26
CA THR A 222 -13.25 -34.45 0.31
C THR A 222 -13.02 -35.89 0.81
N HIS A 223 -13.69 -36.30 1.89
CA HIS A 223 -13.70 -37.68 2.41
C HIS A 223 -15.03 -38.38 2.17
#